data_AF-A0A914NXA7-F1
#
_entry.id   AF-A0A914NXA7-F1
#
_cell.length_a   1.000
_cell.length_b   1.000
_cell.length_c   1.000
_cell.angle_alpha   90.00
_cell.angle_beta   90.00
_cell.angle_gamma   90.00
#
_symmetry.space_group_name_H-M   'P 1'
#
loop_
_entity.id
_entity.type
_entity.pdbx_description
1 polymer ?
#
loop_
_entity_poly.entity_id
_entity_poly.type
_entity_poly.pdbx_seq_one_letter_code
_entity_poly.pdbx_strand_id
1 'polypeptide(L)'
;MCRVYEDKKRELTHLINNKHILGKILGYAQSREFQKRIGGPHLHRVYTTNLEATPENISNIIWAHIPPNPPHSDTSDWANFLRKVRDLIPKFQVHDCGSHCRGHDGKCMKFFPKAFCRQTIIHANRPAEYYRPSPEDGGEVLSVPSS
;
A
#
# COMPACT_ATOMS: atom_id res chain seq x y z
N MET A 1 -7.35 -7.58 22.01
CA MET A 1 -7.22 -6.99 20.65
C MET A 1 -6.73 -5.54 20.63
N CYS A 2 -6.98 -4.70 21.65
CA CYS A 2 -6.57 -3.28 21.61
C CYS A 2 -5.07 -3.01 21.81
N ARG A 3 -4.34 -3.83 22.58
CA ARG A 3 -2.91 -3.54 22.90
C ARG A 3 -2.01 -3.55 21.66
N VAL A 4 -2.08 -4.59 20.84
CA VAL A 4 -1.28 -4.69 19.60
C VAL A 4 -1.59 -3.54 18.63
N TYR A 5 -2.87 -3.16 18.51
CA TYR A 5 -3.27 -2.01 17.71
C TYR A 5 -2.66 -0.70 18.24
N GLU A 6 -2.75 -0.46 19.55
CA GLU A 6 -2.19 0.73 20.17
C GLU A 6 -0.66 0.78 20.07
N ASP A 7 0.02 -0.36 20.22
CA ASP A 7 1.47 -0.46 20.04
C ASP A 7 1.88 -0.17 18.59
N LYS A 8 1.19 -0.74 17.60
CA LYS A 8 1.43 -0.43 16.17
C LYS A 8 1.16 1.03 15.84
N LYS A 9 0.08 1.61 16.37
CA LYS A 9 -0.26 3.02 16.17
C LYS A 9 0.78 3.95 16.81
N ARG A 10 1.29 3.60 18.00
CA ARG A 10 2.36 4.35 18.67
C ARG A 10 3.62 4.34 17.81
N GLU A 11 4.02 3.18 17.30
CA GLU A 11 5.18 3.06 16.42
C GLU A 11 5.00 3.84 15.11
N LEU A 12 3.84 3.70 14.44
CA LEU A 12 3.53 4.47 13.24
C LEU A 12 3.61 5.99 13.49
N THR A 13 3.10 6.44 14.64
CA THR A 13 3.16 7.85 15.03
C THR A 13 4.60 8.29 15.28
N HIS A 14 5.42 7.44 15.92
CA HIS A 14 6.84 7.73 16.14
C HIS A 14 7.61 7.86 14.82
N LEU A 15 7.44 6.91 13.90
CA LEU A 15 8.11 6.94 12.60
C LEU A 15 7.73 8.21 11.81
N ILE A 16 6.44 8.53 11.75
CA ILE A 16 5.98 9.69 10.96
C ILE A 16 6.35 11.01 11.64
N ASN A 17 6.06 11.17 12.93
CA ASN A 17 6.17 12.47 13.61
C ASN A 17 7.57 12.75 14.18
N ASN A 18 8.31 11.71 14.62
CA ASN A 18 9.62 11.88 15.25
C ASN A 18 10.79 11.51 14.34
N LYS A 19 10.60 10.53 13.45
CA LYS A 19 11.62 10.14 12.46
C LYS A 19 11.42 10.82 11.11
N HIS A 20 10.33 11.55 10.92
CA HIS A 20 10.05 12.36 9.73
C HIS A 20 10.13 11.57 8.42
N ILE A 21 9.71 10.29 8.43
CA ILE A 21 9.78 9.44 7.23
C ILE A 21 8.91 9.93 6.07
N LEU A 22 7.94 10.82 6.34
CA LEU A 22 7.12 11.50 5.35
C LEU A 22 7.36 13.02 5.35
N GLY A 23 8.54 13.48 5.77
CA GLY A 23 8.84 14.88 6.03
C GLY A 23 8.35 15.38 7.40
N LYS A 24 8.50 16.67 7.65
CA LYS A 24 8.00 17.35 8.86
C LYS A 24 6.49 17.52 8.75
N ILE A 25 5.78 16.91 9.69
CA ILE A 25 4.33 17.05 9.80
C ILE A 25 3.99 18.45 10.31
N LEU A 26 3.18 19.18 9.54
CA LEU A 26 2.69 20.52 9.84
C LEU A 26 1.34 20.47 10.58
N GLY A 27 0.56 19.42 10.35
CA GLY A 27 -0.71 19.18 11.01
C GLY A 27 -1.29 17.82 10.61
N TYR A 28 -2.27 17.34 11.36
CA TYR A 28 -3.00 16.13 11.00
C TYR A 28 -4.42 16.12 11.57
N ALA A 29 -5.31 15.38 10.93
CA ALA A 29 -6.61 15.00 11.46
C ALA A 29 -6.68 13.47 11.55
N GLN A 30 -7.38 12.94 12.56
CA GLN A 30 -7.54 11.49 12.73
C GLN A 30 -8.95 11.09 13.19
N SER A 31 -9.43 9.96 12.69
CA SER A 31 -10.63 9.26 13.14
C SER A 31 -10.27 7.82 13.48
N ARG A 32 -10.85 7.28 14.57
CA ARG A 32 -10.73 5.87 14.92
C ARG A 32 -12.10 5.24 14.80
N GLU A 33 -12.17 4.17 14.03
CA GLU A 33 -13.42 3.51 13.69
C GLU A 33 -13.28 2.01 13.91
N PHE A 34 -14.38 1.35 14.24
CA PHE A 34 -14.45 -0.10 14.18
C PHE A 34 -15.06 -0.46 12.83
N GLN A 35 -14.29 -1.15 12.00
CA GLN A 35 -14.79 -1.62 10.70
C GLN A 35 -16.00 -2.54 10.96
N LYS A 36 -17.15 -2.28 10.33
CA LYS A 36 -18.40 -3.00 10.65
C LYS A 36 -18.29 -4.51 10.40
N ARG A 37 -19.15 -5.27 11.11
CA ARG A 37 -19.38 -6.74 11.06
C ARG A 37 -18.35 -7.61 11.80
N ILE A 38 -17.08 -7.62 11.41
CA ILE A 38 -16.02 -8.47 12.02
C ILE A 38 -14.69 -7.69 12.10
N GLY A 39 -14.74 -6.37 11.99
CA GLY A 39 -13.55 -5.56 11.81
C GLY A 39 -12.86 -5.21 13.12
N GLY A 40 -11.54 -5.42 13.16
CA GLY A 40 -10.68 -4.85 14.18
C GLY A 40 -10.65 -3.31 14.13
N PRO A 41 -9.99 -2.68 15.12
CA PRO A 41 -9.82 -1.22 15.15
C PRO A 41 -9.12 -0.70 13.87
N HIS A 42 -9.67 0.37 13.30
CA HIS A 42 -9.22 1.03 12.09
C HIS A 42 -8.88 2.51 12.36
N LEU A 43 -7.86 3.02 11.69
CA LEU A 43 -7.39 4.40 11.82
C LEU A 43 -7.45 5.08 10.45
N HIS A 44 -8.25 6.13 10.37
CA HIS A 44 -8.10 7.13 9.31
C HIS A 44 -7.24 8.26 9.85
N ARG A 45 -6.15 8.60 9.14
CA ARG A 45 -5.31 9.74 9.48
C ARG A 45 -4.85 10.45 8.22
N VAL A 46 -5.08 11.77 8.20
CA VAL A 46 -4.68 12.66 7.11
C VAL A 46 -3.63 13.60 7.64
N TYR A 47 -2.50 13.70 6.94
CA TYR A 47 -1.39 14.56 7.33
C TYR A 47 -1.22 15.70 6.32
N THR A 48 -0.84 16.86 6.83
CA THR A 48 -0.18 17.90 6.06
C THR A 48 1.31 17.83 6.41
N THR A 49 2.16 17.74 5.38
CA THR A 49 3.61 17.63 5.53
C THR A 49 4.31 18.64 4.62
N ASN A 50 5.55 18.97 4.93
CA ASN A 50 6.41 19.77 4.06
C ASN A 50 7.11 18.93 2.97
N LEU A 51 6.86 17.61 2.90
CA LEU A 51 7.36 16.78 1.81
C LEU A 51 6.72 17.26 0.50
N GLU A 52 7.56 17.63 -0.47
CA GLU A 52 7.10 18.02 -1.79
C GLU A 52 6.49 16.81 -2.50
N ALA A 53 5.24 16.94 -2.95
CA ALA A 53 4.53 15.89 -3.67
C ALA A 53 4.95 15.86 -5.15
N THR A 54 6.21 15.46 -5.40
CA THR A 54 6.72 15.17 -6.74
C THR A 54 6.51 13.69 -7.08
N PRO A 55 6.37 13.32 -8.36
CA PRO A 55 6.30 11.92 -8.77
C PRO A 55 7.41 11.04 -8.19
N GLU A 56 8.64 11.55 -8.14
CA GLU A 56 9.81 10.87 -7.60
C GLU A 56 9.69 10.63 -6.09
N ASN A 57 9.36 11.68 -5.32
CA ASN A 57 9.16 11.56 -3.88
C ASN A 57 8.04 10.57 -3.56
N ILE A 58 6.91 10.66 -4.27
CA ILE A 58 5.77 9.75 -4.10
C ILE A 58 6.16 8.30 -4.43
N SER A 59 6.91 8.06 -5.51
CA SER A 59 7.40 6.72 -5.87
C SER A 59 8.33 6.13 -4.80
N ASN A 60 9.08 6.95 -4.08
CA ASN A 60 9.98 6.50 -3.01
C ASN A 60 9.23 6.11 -1.72
N ILE A 61 8.03 6.65 -1.50
CA ILE A 61 7.25 6.40 -0.27
C ILE A 61 6.06 5.43 -0.48
N ILE A 62 5.53 5.33 -1.70
CA ILE A 62 4.39 4.48 -2.04
C ILE A 62 4.82 3.43 -3.07
N TRP A 63 4.74 2.17 -2.67
CA TRP A 63 4.85 1.03 -3.58
C TRP A 63 3.47 0.49 -3.95
N ALA A 64 3.12 0.69 -5.22
CA ALA A 64 1.90 0.16 -5.84
C ALA A 64 2.17 -1.00 -6.81
N HIS A 65 3.34 -1.63 -6.70
CA HIS A 65 3.78 -2.77 -7.51
C HIS A 65 4.29 -3.91 -6.61
N ILE A 66 4.43 -5.10 -7.21
CA ILE A 66 5.03 -6.23 -6.52
C ILE A 66 6.52 -5.91 -6.29
N PRO A 67 7.04 -6.06 -5.05
CA PRO A 67 8.44 -5.79 -4.76
C PRO A 67 9.36 -6.82 -5.44
N PRO A 68 10.63 -6.47 -5.73
CA PRO A 68 11.57 -7.37 -6.39
C PRO A 68 11.76 -8.70 -5.67
N ASN A 69 12.06 -9.77 -6.40
CA ASN A 69 12.43 -11.06 -5.82
C ASN A 69 13.95 -11.15 -5.63
N PRO A 70 14.49 -10.93 -4.42
CA PRO A 70 15.92 -11.00 -4.19
C PRO A 70 16.44 -12.44 -4.39
N PRO A 71 17.68 -12.62 -4.89
CA PRO A 71 18.30 -13.94 -5.02
C PRO A 71 18.31 -14.71 -3.69
N HIS A 72 18.18 -16.04 -3.74
CA HIS A 72 18.23 -16.88 -2.54
C HIS A 72 19.54 -16.77 -1.76
N SER A 73 20.65 -16.42 -2.44
CA SER A 73 21.96 -16.20 -1.82
C SER A 73 22.04 -14.88 -1.05
N ASP A 74 21.17 -13.91 -1.31
CA ASP A 74 21.13 -12.65 -0.57
C ASP A 74 20.38 -12.85 0.74
N THR A 75 21.14 -12.94 1.83
CA THR A 75 20.66 -13.16 3.20
C THR A 75 20.54 -11.87 4.01
N SER A 76 20.69 -10.70 3.38
CA SER A 76 20.55 -9.40 4.06
C SER A 76 19.17 -9.21 4.68
N ASP A 77 19.09 -8.36 5.71
CA ASP A 77 17.82 -8.00 6.37
C ASP A 77 16.80 -7.44 5.37
N TRP A 78 17.27 -6.67 4.38
CA TRP A 78 16.42 -6.13 3.33
C TRP A 78 15.85 -7.22 2.42
N ALA A 79 16.68 -8.17 1.98
CA ALA A 79 16.22 -9.28 1.17
C ALA A 79 15.22 -10.17 1.94
N ASN A 80 15.47 -10.41 3.23
CA ASN A 80 14.54 -11.12 4.11
C ASN A 80 13.21 -10.37 4.28
N PHE A 81 13.26 -9.04 4.42
CA PHE A 81 12.08 -8.19 4.47
C PHE A 81 11.26 -8.27 3.17
N LEU A 82 11.91 -8.14 2.01
CA LEU A 82 11.23 -8.21 0.71
C LEU A 82 10.54 -9.57 0.50
N ARG A 83 11.24 -10.68 0.79
CA ARG A 83 10.64 -12.04 0.75
C ARG A 83 9.41 -12.14 1.63
N LYS A 84 9.49 -11.66 2.87
CA LYS A 84 8.36 -11.65 3.81
C LYS A 84 7.19 -10.80 3.30
N VAL A 85 7.44 -9.64 2.70
CA VAL A 85 6.39 -8.81 2.08
C VAL A 85 5.74 -9.57 0.92
N ARG A 86 6.53 -10.19 0.03
CA ARG A 86 6.03 -11.01 -1.08
C ARG A 86 5.12 -12.14 -0.60
N ASP A 87 5.48 -12.83 0.48
CA ASP A 87 4.67 -13.92 1.06
C ASP A 87 3.33 -13.45 1.66
N LEU A 88 3.24 -12.18 2.05
CA LEU A 88 2.05 -11.59 2.65
C LEU A 88 1.09 -11.00 1.61
N ILE A 89 1.58 -10.60 0.43
CA ILE A 89 0.76 -9.96 -0.61
C ILE A 89 -0.43 -10.85 -1.04
N PRO A 90 -0.24 -12.13 -1.43
CA PRO A 90 -1.36 -12.99 -1.83
C PRO A 90 -2.41 -13.21 -0.74
N LYS A 91 -2.02 -13.08 0.54
CA LYS A 91 -2.88 -13.35 1.69
C LYS A 91 -3.72 -12.15 2.11
N PHE A 92 -3.17 -10.94 1.96
CA PHE A 92 -3.74 -9.75 2.58
C PHE A 92 -3.91 -8.55 1.65
N GLN A 93 -3.34 -8.57 0.44
CA GLN A 93 -3.28 -7.39 -0.45
C GLN A 93 -3.83 -7.67 -1.86
N VAL A 94 -4.22 -8.90 -2.17
CA VAL A 94 -4.89 -9.23 -3.44
C VAL A 94 -6.39 -8.98 -3.28
N HIS A 95 -6.96 -8.27 -4.25
CA HIS A 95 -8.39 -8.05 -4.31
C HIS A 95 -9.10 -9.32 -4.81
N ASP A 96 -9.94 -9.90 -3.95
CA ASP A 96 -10.89 -10.94 -4.32
C ASP A 96 -12.16 -10.31 -4.92
N CYS A 97 -12.38 -10.51 -6.21
CA CYS A 97 -13.60 -10.04 -6.88
C CYS A 97 -14.78 -10.96 -6.57
N GLY A 98 -15.22 -10.95 -5.31
CA GLY A 98 -16.40 -11.66 -4.82
C GLY A 98 -17.72 -11.05 -5.30
N SER A 99 -18.84 -11.67 -4.91
CA SER A 99 -20.20 -11.25 -5.28
C SER A 99 -20.54 -9.81 -4.90
N HIS A 100 -19.87 -9.25 -3.88
CA HIS A 100 -20.04 -7.86 -3.46
C HIS A 100 -19.17 -6.84 -4.23
N CYS A 101 -18.14 -7.24 -4.99
CA CYS A 101 -17.47 -6.32 -5.95
C CYS A 101 -18.06 -6.40 -7.35
N ARG A 102 -18.50 -7.60 -7.76
CA ARG A 102 -18.82 -7.86 -9.15
C ARG A 102 -20.14 -7.21 -9.52
N GLY A 103 -20.10 -6.30 -10.50
CA GLY A 103 -21.29 -5.71 -11.09
C GLY A 103 -22.08 -6.73 -11.90
N HIS A 104 -23.29 -6.34 -12.31
CA HIS A 104 -24.15 -7.18 -13.15
C HIS A 104 -23.52 -7.54 -14.50
N ASP A 105 -22.57 -6.73 -14.99
CA ASP A 105 -21.81 -6.94 -16.23
C ASP A 105 -20.60 -7.87 -16.05
N GLY A 106 -20.41 -8.44 -14.85
CA GLY A 106 -19.26 -9.30 -14.54
C GLY A 106 -17.96 -8.55 -14.23
N LYS A 107 -17.93 -7.21 -14.35
CA LYS A 107 -16.74 -6.40 -14.05
C LYS A 107 -16.69 -6.02 -12.57
N CYS A 108 -15.50 -5.84 -12.02
CA CYS A 108 -15.40 -5.32 -10.64
C CYS A 108 -15.76 -3.84 -10.63
N MET A 109 -16.75 -3.47 -9.83
CA MET A 109 -17.23 -2.09 -9.68
C MET A 109 -16.15 -1.13 -9.12
N LYS A 110 -15.06 -1.69 -8.56
CA LYS A 110 -13.91 -0.93 -8.07
C LYS A 110 -12.79 -0.79 -9.12
N PHE A 111 -13.02 -1.27 -10.35
CA PHE A 111 -12.08 -1.20 -11.47
C PHE A 111 -10.74 -1.91 -11.17
N PHE A 112 -10.80 -3.13 -10.65
CA PHE A 112 -9.65 -4.02 -10.53
C PHE A 112 -9.60 -5.03 -11.70
N PRO A 113 -8.39 -5.41 -12.16
CA PRO A 113 -7.10 -4.83 -11.79
C PRO A 113 -6.99 -3.38 -12.28
N LYS A 114 -6.22 -2.54 -11.57
CA LYS A 114 -5.92 -1.18 -12.03
C LYS A 114 -5.11 -1.24 -13.34
N ALA A 115 -4.99 -0.14 -14.06
CA ALA A 115 -4.07 -0.07 -15.19
C ALA A 115 -2.60 -0.14 -14.71
N PHE A 116 -1.70 -0.54 -15.60
CA PHE A 116 -0.27 -0.33 -15.42
C PHE A 116 0.08 1.13 -15.68
N CYS A 117 1.15 1.62 -15.05
CA CYS A 117 1.66 2.97 -15.25
C CYS A 117 3.18 2.98 -15.11
N ARG A 118 3.87 3.47 -16.15
CA ARG A 118 5.34 3.47 -16.22
C ARG A 118 6.01 4.51 -15.32
N GLN A 119 5.25 5.44 -14.77
CA GLN A 119 5.73 6.45 -13.83
C GLN A 119 4.59 6.93 -12.94
N THR A 120 4.91 7.49 -11.78
CA THR A 120 3.89 8.15 -10.95
C THR A 120 3.42 9.44 -11.64
N ILE A 121 2.11 9.68 -11.68
CA ILE A 121 1.50 10.88 -12.25
C ILE A 121 0.61 11.49 -11.18
N ILE A 122 0.90 12.73 -10.82
CA ILE A 122 0.15 13.50 -9.82
C ILE A 122 -0.79 14.44 -10.55
N HIS A 123 -2.05 14.44 -10.11
CA HIS A 123 -3.10 15.27 -10.69
C HIS A 123 -3.60 16.27 -9.66
N ALA A 124 -4.03 17.45 -10.11
CA ALA A 124 -4.58 18.47 -9.21
C ALA A 124 -5.95 18.08 -8.63
N ASN A 125 -6.80 17.44 -9.45
CA ASN A 125 -8.23 17.24 -9.14
C ASN A 125 -8.66 15.77 -9.09
N ARG A 126 -7.72 14.82 -9.12
CA ARG A 126 -8.02 13.39 -9.03
C ARG A 126 -6.88 12.65 -8.31
N PRO A 127 -7.13 11.43 -7.81
CA PRO A 127 -6.07 10.62 -7.20
C PRO A 127 -4.89 10.41 -8.17
N ALA A 128 -3.69 10.30 -7.60
CA ALA A 128 -2.49 9.99 -8.35
C ALA A 128 -2.58 8.61 -9.03
N GLU A 129 -1.92 8.49 -10.18
CA GLU A 129 -1.61 7.21 -10.80
C GLU A 129 -0.21 6.82 -10.34
N TYR A 130 -0.06 5.69 -9.64
CA TYR A 130 1.22 5.30 -9.07
C TYR A 130 2.02 4.45 -10.05
N TYR A 131 3.35 4.53 -9.95
CA TYR A 131 4.26 3.62 -10.65
C TYR A 131 3.86 2.15 -10.42
N ARG A 132 3.51 1.49 -11.52
CA ARG A 132 3.07 0.10 -11.56
C ARG A 132 3.43 -0.48 -12.92
N PRO A 133 4.68 -0.94 -13.11
CA PRO A 133 5.15 -1.45 -14.39
C PRO A 133 4.38 -2.70 -14.81
N SER A 134 4.19 -2.84 -16.11
CA SER A 134 3.72 -4.08 -16.72
C SER A 134 4.83 -5.16 -16.65
N PRO A 135 4.51 -6.45 -16.74
CA PRO A 135 5.52 -7.50 -16.87
C PRO A 135 6.48 -7.26 -18.04
N GLU A 136 5.99 -6.71 -19.15
CA GLU A 136 6.78 -6.36 -20.33
C GLU A 136 7.77 -5.22 -20.06
N ASP A 137 7.43 -4.32 -19.13
CA ASP A 137 8.28 -3.24 -18.64
C ASP A 137 9.16 -3.65 -17.44
N GLY A 138 9.29 -4.96 -17.16
CA GLY A 138 10.09 -5.49 -16.05
C GLY A 138 9.36 -5.51 -14.71
N GLY A 139 8.03 -5.40 -14.71
CA GLY A 139 7.20 -5.53 -13.52
C GLY A 139 7.20 -6.96 -12.97
N GLU A 140 7.41 -7.07 -11.67
CA GLU A 140 7.36 -8.34 -10.94
C GLU A 140 5.96 -8.95 -10.94
N VAL A 141 5.91 -10.29 -10.94
CA VAL A 141 4.66 -11.06 -10.89
C VAL A 141 4.66 -11.99 -9.67
N LEU A 142 3.45 -12.33 -9.21
CA LEU A 142 3.23 -13.31 -8.15
C LEU A 142 2.25 -14.37 -8.63
N SER A 143 2.56 -15.63 -8.36
CA SER A 143 1.61 -16.72 -8.49
C SER A 143 0.66 -16.67 -7.30
N VAL A 144 -0.62 -16.45 -7.55
CA VAL A 144 -1.67 -16.55 -6.53
C VAL A 144 -2.27 -17.95 -6.64
N PRO A 145 -2.23 -18.78 -5.59
CA PRO A 145 -2.85 -20.10 -5.65
C PRO A 145 -4.34 -19.96 -5.93
N SER A 146 -4.87 -20.79 -6.85
CA SER A 146 -6.29 -20.84 -7.16
C SER A 146 -7.08 -21.16 -5.89
N SER A 147 -7.97 -20.24 -5.51
CA SER A 147 -8.96 -20.43 -4.46
C SER A 147 -10.03 -21.44 -4.84
#